data_AF-A0A8C1JZJ5-F1
#
_entry.id   AF-A0A8C1JZJ5-F1
#
_cell.length_a   1.000
_cell.length_b   1.000
_cell.length_c   1.000
_cell.angle_alpha   90.00
_cell.angle_beta   90.00
_cell.angle_gamma   90.00
#
_symmetry.space_group_name_H-M   'P 1'
#
loop_
_entity.id
_entity.type
_entity.pdbx_description
1 polymer ?
#
loop_
_entity_poly.entity_id
_entity_poly.type
_entity_poly.pdbx_seq_one_letter_code
_entity_poly.pdbx_strand_id
1 'polypeptide(L)' 'METKKVLIFKKIKQRNTEWGKYDERLMKAAENGDIEKLTATLKKGANPTKLDLKGHSA' A
#
# COMPACT_ATOMS: atom_id res chain seq x y z
N MET A 1 -10.35 1.58 30.30
CA MET A 1 -9.62 0.58 29.49
C MET A 1 -9.75 0.78 27.97
N GLU A 2 -10.26 1.94 27.51
CA GLU A 2 -10.59 2.16 26.08
C GLU A 2 -9.46 2.85 25.26
N THR A 3 -8.55 3.57 25.93
CA THR A 3 -7.60 4.49 25.25
C THR A 3 -6.49 3.78 24.48
N LYS A 4 -6.02 2.62 24.97
CA LYS A 4 -4.98 1.84 24.27
C LYS A 4 -5.50 1.20 22.99
N LYS A 5 -6.77 0.79 22.94
CA LYS A 5 -7.41 0.16 21.77
C LYS A 5 -7.57 1.16 20.63
N VAL A 6 -8.08 2.35 20.92
CA VAL A 6 -8.19 3.46 19.95
C VAL A 6 -6.82 3.86 19.40
N LEU A 7 -5.79 3.94 20.26
CA LEU A 7 -4.44 4.28 19.84
C LEU A 7 -3.83 3.21 18.92
N ILE A 8 -4.06 1.93 19.22
CA ILE A 8 -3.62 0.80 18.38
C ILE A 8 -4.32 0.85 17.01
N PHE A 9 -5.65 1.00 16.97
CA PHE A 9 -6.40 1.11 15.72
C PHE A 9 -5.95 2.30 14.87
N LYS A 10 -5.77 3.47 15.49
CA LYS A 10 -5.28 4.68 14.81
C LYS A 10 -3.85 4.48 14.27
N LYS A 11 -2.98 3.83 15.04
CA LYS A 11 -1.58 3.55 14.66
C LYS A 11 -1.46 2.49 13.57
N ILE A 12 -2.35 1.49 13.53
CA ILE A 12 -2.43 0.53 12.42
C ILE A 12 -2.91 1.22 11.14
N LYS A 13 -3.90 2.11 11.25
CA LYS A 13 -4.43 2.87 10.10
C LYS A 13 -3.40 3.84 9.50
N GLN A 14 -2.62 4.54 10.34
CA GLN A 14 -1.59 5.47 9.87
C GLN A 14 -0.35 4.81 9.25
N ARG A 15 0.01 3.58 9.65
CA ARG A 15 1.13 2.86 8.98
C ARG A 15 0.83 2.50 7.52
N ASN A 16 -0.43 2.60 7.10
CA ASN A 16 -0.89 2.20 5.77
C ASN A 16 -1.11 3.39 4.83
N THR A 17 -0.78 4.62 5.23
CA THR A 17 -1.06 5.84 4.41
C THR A 17 0.16 6.44 3.72
N GLU A 18 1.40 6.09 4.13
CA GLU A 18 2.60 6.61 3.46
C GLU A 18 2.98 5.70 2.30
N TRP A 19 2.59 6.05 1.08
CA TRP A 19 3.05 5.38 -0.15
C TRP A 19 4.58 5.31 -0.17
N GLY A 20 5.11 4.09 -0.29
CA GLY A 20 6.53 3.83 -0.35
C GLY A 20 7.01 3.70 -1.80
N LYS A 21 8.34 3.68 -1.99
CA LYS A 21 9.00 3.53 -3.31
C LYS A 21 8.56 2.32 -4.15
N TYR A 22 7.95 1.32 -3.52
CA TYR A 22 7.43 0.13 -4.21
C TYR A 22 5.97 0.27 -4.61
N ASP A 23 5.18 1.12 -3.95
CA ASP A 23 3.78 1.36 -4.30
C ASP A 23 3.69 2.07 -5.67
N GLU A 24 4.54 3.07 -5.92
CA GLU A 24 4.62 3.72 -7.25
C GLU A 24 5.05 2.76 -8.37
N ARG A 25 5.99 1.84 -8.06
CA ARG A 25 6.43 0.82 -9.02
C ARG A 25 5.32 -0.19 -9.30
N LEU A 26 4.49 -0.49 -8.31
CA LEU A 26 3.36 -1.40 -8.45
C LEU A 26 2.31 -0.81 -9.39
N MET A 27 1.93 0.47 -9.21
CA MET A 27 1.01 1.17 -10.09
C MET A 27 1.48 1.17 -11.54
N LYS A 28 2.73 1.57 -11.79
CA LYS A 28 3.29 1.57 -13.15
C LYS A 28 3.36 0.18 -13.78
N ALA A 29 3.58 -0.87 -12.98
CA ALA A 29 3.55 -2.23 -13.48
C ALA A 29 2.12 -2.66 -13.83
N ALA A 30 1.13 -2.28 -13.02
CA ALA A 30 -0.28 -2.54 -13.27
C ALA A 30 -0.79 -1.81 -14.53
N GLU A 31 -0.49 -0.52 -14.68
CA GLU A 31 -0.85 0.29 -15.86
C GLU A 31 -0.28 -0.28 -17.16
N ASN A 32 0.94 -0.80 -17.12
CA ASN A 32 1.60 -1.38 -18.29
C ASN A 32 1.25 -2.87 -18.51
N GLY A 33 0.51 -3.51 -17.60
CA GLY A 33 0.23 -4.95 -17.65
C GLY A 33 1.46 -5.85 -17.46
N ASP A 34 2.54 -5.34 -16.85
CA ASP A 34 3.79 -6.07 -16.63
C ASP A 34 3.67 -6.97 -15.38
N ILE A 35 3.20 -8.20 -15.59
CA ILE A 35 2.94 -9.18 -14.52
C ILE A 35 4.22 -9.59 -13.78
N GLU A 36 5.36 -9.71 -14.45
CA GLU A 36 6.62 -10.09 -13.80
C GLU A 36 7.04 -9.02 -12.79
N LYS A 37 6.99 -7.76 -13.21
CA LYS A 37 7.35 -6.62 -12.36
C LYS A 37 6.32 -6.38 -11.27
N LEU A 38 5.04 -6.60 -11.54
CA LEU A 38 3.97 -6.58 -10.53
C LEU A 38 4.26 -7.60 -9.43
N THR A 39 4.53 -8.85 -9.81
CA THR A 39 4.84 -9.95 -8.90
C THR A 39 6.11 -9.69 -8.09
N ALA A 40 7.17 -9.19 -8.74
CA ALA A 40 8.42 -8.85 -8.07
C ALA A 40 8.25 -7.70 -7.06
N THR A 41 7.35 -6.76 -7.34
CA THR A 41 7.08 -5.61 -6.47
C THR A 41 6.21 -5.99 -5.28
N LEU A 42 5.23 -6.86 -5.47
CA LEU A 42 4.44 -7.47 -4.39
C LEU A 42 5.33 -8.25 -3.41
N LYS A 43 6.27 -9.06 -3.93
CA LYS A 43 7.24 -9.80 -3.10
C LYS A 43 8.14 -8.90 -2.25
N LYS A 44 8.31 -7.62 -2.62
CA LYS A 44 9.11 -6.63 -1.88
C LYS A 44 8.31 -5.89 -0.81
N GLY A 45 7.03 -6.25 -0.61
CA GLY A 45 6.18 -5.70 0.45
C GLY A 45 5.31 -4.51 0.01
N ALA A 46 5.13 -4.30 -1.30
CA ALA A 46 4.12 -3.36 -1.78
C ALA A 46 2.71 -3.88 -1.46
N ASN A 47 1.79 -2.98 -1.11
CA ASN A 47 0.41 -3.36 -0.79
C ASN A 47 -0.52 -3.00 -1.96
N PRO A 48 -1.06 -3.97 -2.72
CA PRO A 48 -1.93 -3.69 -3.86
C PRO A 48 -3.27 -3.09 -3.45
N THR A 49 -3.70 -3.26 -2.20
CA THR A 49 -4.98 -2.71 -1.70
C THR A 49 -4.84 -1.31 -1.12
N LYS A 50 -3.63 -0.74 -1.12
CA LYS A 50 -3.36 0.58 -0.57
C LYS A 50 -3.81 1.65 -1.57
N LEU A 51 -4.63 2.58 -1.08
CA LEU A 51 -5.15 3.67 -1.89
C LEU A 51 -4.13 4.81 -1.98
N ASP A 52 -3.99 5.38 -3.16
CA ASP A 52 -3.23 6.61 -3.41
C ASP A 52 -3.96 7.85 -2.84
N LEU A 53 -3.35 9.03 -2.97
CA LEU A 53 -3.95 10.30 -2.53
C LEU A 53 -5.28 10.64 -3.25
N LYS A 54 -5.56 9.99 -4.38
CA LYS A 54 -6.77 10.14 -5.19
C LYS A 54 -7.80 9.02 -4.94
N GLY A 55 -7.48 8.03 -4.11
CA GLY A 55 -8.35 6.89 -3.81
C GLY A 55 -8.21 5.67 -4.74
N HIS A 56 -7.15 5.57 -5.54
CA HIS A 56 -6.91 4.44 -6.45
C HIS A 56 -5.97 3.40 -5.87
N SER A 57 -6.26 2.12 -6.13
CA SER A 57 -5.34 1.01 -5.93
C SER A 57 -4.65 0.63 -7.24
N ALA A 58 -3.57 -0.15 -7.13
CA ALA A 58 -2.92 -0.77 -8.30
C ALA A 58 -3.79 -1.88 -8.91
#